data_AF-A0A3A6PIC8-F1
#
_entry.id   AF-A0A3A6PIC8-F1
#
_cell.length_a   1.000
_cell.length_b   1.000
_cell.length_c   1.000
_cell.angle_alpha   90.00
_cell.angle_beta   90.00
_cell.angle_gamma   90.00
#
_symmetry.space_group_name_H-M   'P 1'
#
loop_
_entity.id
_entity.type
_entity.pdbx_description
1 polymer ?
#
loop_
_entity_poly.entity_id
_entity_poly.type
_entity_poly.pdbx_seq_one_letter_code
_entity_poly.pdbx_strand_id
1 'polypeptide(L)'
;MRGRMTMKRYVKHTICALTAVACLTGGASAFASEAPQQAVPISAPIVPISAPAYEIMQQNWLDSIMVYGTVSFLEDGRIMLENNNENAQFDKIILNVSEDTLILDAVSGLPKSIKDIREDEIIYAYVGPAMTMSLPPMTHAELLLTSIPADFAVPTYEEIDNVKQEENGNVIVHTNRDATYTVTDDTELFPYLTKNIVTKHNLKPGTKLLVWKQIVQGEGAEEAAESTKMMVFPYSYNGYVQAGLENLYVNDEKLELAASEQPYVSNGRLMLPFRQVVESLGYTIEWNAETSSIKVLKGDQEQYSFAARGTEFLKGEDTYTLTEAAALKNGVTFMAADDLLLLSGAKLVE
;
A
#
# COMPACT_ATOMS: atom_id res chain seq x y z
N MET A 1 -17.54 46.68 -47.67
CA MET A 1 -18.39 45.48 -47.56
C MET A 1 -18.50 45.15 -46.09
N ARG A 2 -19.63 45.49 -45.43
CA ARG A 2 -20.79 44.60 -45.13
C ARG A 2 -20.34 43.32 -44.41
N GLY A 3 -20.83 42.96 -43.22
CA GLY A 3 -21.92 43.53 -42.44
C GLY A 3 -22.03 42.89 -41.05
N ARG A 4 -22.61 43.68 -40.15
CA ARG A 4 -23.04 43.39 -38.79
C ARG A 4 -24.29 42.49 -38.84
N MET A 5 -24.40 41.46 -38.00
CA MET A 5 -25.69 40.78 -37.79
C MET A 5 -25.95 40.50 -36.30
N THR A 6 -27.02 41.14 -35.85
CA THR A 6 -27.69 41.09 -34.55
C THR A 6 -28.81 40.04 -34.53
N MET A 7 -29.36 39.80 -33.33
CA MET A 7 -30.64 39.15 -32.97
C MET A 7 -30.54 37.66 -32.57
N LYS A 8 -31.32 37.12 -31.61
CA LYS A 8 -32.38 37.62 -30.71
C LYS A 8 -32.58 36.58 -29.60
N ARG A 9 -33.02 37.04 -28.42
CA ARG A 9 -33.63 36.23 -27.34
C ARG A 9 -34.91 35.54 -27.84
N TYR A 10 -35.19 34.34 -27.32
CA TYR A 10 -36.55 33.80 -27.21
C TYR A 10 -36.75 33.12 -25.85
N VAL A 11 -37.75 33.62 -25.12
CA VAL A 11 -38.37 33.05 -23.91
C VAL A 11 -39.58 32.24 -24.37
N LYS A 12 -39.81 31.06 -23.78
CA LYS A 12 -41.16 30.47 -23.71
C LYS A 12 -41.42 29.93 -22.31
N HIS A 13 -42.40 30.54 -21.65
CA HIS A 13 -43.15 29.99 -20.52
C HIS A 13 -44.17 28.99 -21.06
N THR A 14 -44.42 27.92 -20.31
CA THR A 14 -45.67 27.14 -20.44
C THR A 14 -46.23 26.88 -19.06
N ILE A 15 -47.43 27.41 -18.87
CA ILE A 15 -48.35 27.28 -17.73
C ILE A 15 -49.27 26.08 -18.03
N CYS A 16 -49.72 25.34 -17.00
CA CYS A 16 -50.94 24.54 -17.09
C CYS A 16 -51.76 24.67 -15.78
N ALA A 17 -53.05 24.99 -15.94
CA ALA A 17 -54.08 25.29 -14.93
C ALA A 17 -54.64 24.01 -14.25
N LEU A 18 -55.11 23.94 -12.99
CA LEU A 18 -56.14 24.67 -12.20
C LEU A 18 -57.60 24.31 -12.57
N THR A 19 -58.30 23.60 -11.67
CA THR A 19 -59.73 23.72 -11.22
C THR A 19 -60.02 22.56 -10.25
N ALA A 20 -60.25 22.72 -8.93
CA ALA A 20 -61.31 23.42 -8.17
C ALA A 20 -62.61 22.61 -8.02
N VAL A 21 -62.97 22.20 -6.79
CA VAL A 21 -64.35 22.20 -6.27
C VAL A 21 -64.33 22.41 -4.75
N ALA A 22 -65.01 23.47 -4.30
CA ALA A 22 -65.42 23.69 -2.92
C ALA A 22 -66.95 23.79 -2.91
N CYS A 23 -67.61 23.06 -2.01
CA CYS A 23 -69.00 23.31 -1.63
C CYS A 23 -69.12 23.23 -0.10
N LEU A 24 -69.51 24.35 0.50
CA LEU A 24 -69.99 24.48 1.87
C LEU A 24 -71.49 24.14 1.92
N THR A 25 -71.93 23.41 2.94
CA THR A 25 -72.86 23.87 4.02
C THR A 25 -73.58 22.69 4.67
N GLY A 26 -73.70 22.73 6.01
CA GLY A 26 -74.90 22.24 6.71
C GLY A 26 -74.73 21.15 7.77
N GLY A 27 -74.70 21.54 9.04
CA GLY A 27 -75.62 20.99 10.05
C GLY A 27 -75.15 19.88 11.01
N ALA A 28 -75.18 20.24 12.30
CA ALA A 28 -75.50 19.43 13.49
C ALA A 28 -74.45 18.45 14.08
N SER A 29 -73.83 18.94 15.16
CA SER A 29 -73.61 18.30 16.47
C SER A 29 -73.71 16.77 16.59
N ALA A 30 -72.57 16.15 16.88
CA ALA A 30 -72.48 15.05 17.83
C ALA A 30 -71.07 15.04 18.44
N PHE A 31 -70.98 15.35 19.73
CA PHE A 31 -69.78 15.08 20.52
C PHE A 31 -69.67 13.57 20.68
N ALA A 32 -68.66 12.96 20.06
CA ALA A 32 -68.18 11.63 20.40
C ALA A 32 -66.73 11.76 20.86
N SER A 33 -66.46 11.34 22.09
CA SER A 33 -65.13 11.37 22.71
C SER A 33 -64.20 10.41 21.99
N GLU A 34 -63.21 10.94 21.28
CA GLU A 34 -62.13 10.15 20.70
C GLU A 34 -60.96 10.13 21.71
N ALA A 35 -60.59 8.93 22.16
CA ALA A 35 -59.43 8.73 23.03
C ALA A 35 -58.15 9.20 22.32
N PRO A 36 -57.16 9.77 23.03
CA PRO A 36 -55.95 10.27 22.39
C PRO A 36 -55.22 9.11 21.68
N GLN A 37 -55.15 9.17 20.35
CA GLN A 37 -54.31 8.29 19.55
C GLN A 37 -52.85 8.51 19.98
N GLN A 38 -52.23 7.45 20.50
CA GLN A 38 -50.79 7.41 20.72
C GLN A 38 -50.07 7.65 19.39
N ALA A 39 -49.24 8.69 19.33
CA ALA A 39 -48.30 8.88 18.25
C ALA A 39 -47.33 7.68 18.24
N VAL A 40 -47.51 6.78 17.28
CA VAL A 40 -46.52 5.74 16.99
C VAL A 40 -45.27 6.46 16.49
N PRO A 41 -44.11 6.35 17.17
CA PRO A 41 -42.89 6.94 16.66
C PRO A 41 -42.53 6.26 15.36
N ILE A 42 -42.37 7.04 14.28
CA ILE A 42 -41.73 6.56 13.05
C ILE A 42 -40.25 6.38 13.37
N SER A 43 -39.91 5.22 13.94
CA SER A 43 -38.53 4.77 14.02
C SER A 43 -38.15 4.22 12.65
N ALA A 44 -37.83 5.11 11.72
CA ALA A 44 -37.07 4.69 10.54
C ALA A 44 -35.72 4.14 11.05
N PRO A 45 -35.30 2.93 10.67
CA PRO A 45 -33.95 2.48 10.97
C PRO A 45 -32.98 3.49 10.35
N ILE A 46 -32.12 4.07 11.19
CA ILE A 46 -30.96 4.83 10.73
C ILE A 46 -30.13 3.83 9.95
N VAL A 47 -30.18 3.89 8.62
CA VAL A 47 -29.20 3.19 7.79
C VAL A 47 -27.86 3.84 8.15
N PRO A 48 -26.87 3.08 8.65
CA PRO A 48 -25.55 3.66 8.87
C PRO A 48 -25.09 4.22 7.54
N ILE A 49 -24.81 5.54 7.51
CA ILE A 49 -24.07 6.16 6.42
C ILE A 49 -22.79 5.34 6.33
N SER A 50 -22.57 4.64 5.20
CA SER A 50 -21.33 3.89 5.02
C SER A 50 -20.19 4.85 5.29
N ALA A 51 -19.22 4.45 6.11
CA ALA A 51 -17.99 5.22 6.30
C ALA A 51 -17.52 5.73 4.93
N PRO A 52 -17.03 6.99 4.82
CA PRO A 52 -16.61 7.51 3.53
C PRO A 52 -15.60 6.52 2.92
N ALA A 53 -16.00 5.92 1.81
CA ALA A 53 -15.17 4.95 1.11
C ALA A 53 -14.05 5.73 0.44
N TYR A 54 -12.87 5.67 1.04
CA TYR A 54 -11.62 5.97 0.37
C TYR A 54 -10.76 4.70 0.44
N GLU A 55 -9.90 4.54 -0.55
CA GLU A 55 -8.90 3.48 -0.60
C GLU A 55 -7.55 4.18 -0.75
N ILE A 56 -6.55 3.76 0.03
CA ILE A 56 -5.19 4.27 -0.08
C ILE A 56 -4.43 3.28 -0.95
N MET A 57 -4.05 3.70 -2.15
CA MET A 57 -3.26 2.88 -3.05
C MET A 57 -1.78 3.16 -2.82
N GLN A 58 -1.06 2.19 -2.26
CA GLN A 58 0.39 2.26 -2.15
C GLN A 58 1.04 2.02 -3.52
N GLN A 59 1.34 3.11 -4.24
CA GLN A 59 2.02 3.02 -5.53
C GLN A 59 3.45 2.49 -5.37
N ASN A 60 3.88 1.65 -6.33
CA ASN A 60 5.19 0.97 -6.44
C ASN A 60 5.44 -0.27 -5.58
N TRP A 61 4.54 -0.71 -4.70
CA TRP A 61 4.71 -1.98 -3.98
C TRP A 61 3.53 -2.90 -4.18
N LEU A 62 3.42 -3.38 -5.41
CA LEU A 62 2.68 -4.61 -5.64
C LEU A 62 3.57 -5.78 -5.22
N ASP A 63 2.99 -6.74 -4.54
CA ASP A 63 3.72 -7.90 -4.04
C ASP A 63 4.37 -8.67 -5.19
N SER A 64 5.56 -9.21 -4.92
CA SER A 64 6.20 -10.12 -5.84
C SER A 64 5.36 -11.38 -5.99
N ILE A 65 5.37 -11.95 -7.19
CA ILE A 65 4.71 -13.23 -7.49
C ILE A 65 5.76 -14.33 -7.38
N MET A 66 5.45 -15.41 -6.66
CA MET A 66 6.35 -16.56 -6.60
C MET A 66 6.05 -17.51 -7.76
N VAL A 67 7.04 -17.77 -8.59
CA VAL A 67 7.02 -18.79 -9.64
C VAL A 67 8.16 -19.78 -9.40
N TYR A 68 8.04 -20.99 -9.92
CA TYR A 68 9.11 -21.99 -9.83
C TYR A 68 9.09 -22.87 -11.08
N GLY A 69 10.21 -23.47 -11.42
CA GLY A 69 10.33 -24.31 -12.60
C GLY A 69 11.77 -24.75 -12.87
N THR A 70 11.94 -25.59 -13.89
CA THR A 70 13.25 -25.97 -14.41
C THR A 70 13.82 -24.85 -15.27
N VAL A 71 15.11 -24.59 -15.11
CA VAL A 71 15.83 -23.53 -15.82
C VAL A 71 16.21 -23.95 -17.24
N SER A 72 16.05 -23.02 -18.19
CA SER A 72 16.74 -23.03 -19.49
C SER A 72 17.30 -21.66 -19.84
N PHE A 73 18.56 -21.59 -20.29
CA PHE A 73 19.19 -20.33 -20.69
C PHE A 73 18.85 -19.97 -22.13
N LEU A 74 18.45 -18.71 -22.34
CA LEU A 74 18.22 -18.13 -23.66
C LEU A 74 19.51 -17.50 -24.21
N GLU A 75 19.59 -17.34 -25.54
CA GLU A 75 20.79 -16.83 -26.24
C GLU A 75 21.22 -15.42 -25.78
N ASP A 76 20.31 -14.63 -25.23
CA ASP A 76 20.55 -13.28 -24.73
C ASP A 76 20.83 -13.21 -23.22
N GLY A 77 21.00 -14.35 -22.56
CA GLY A 77 21.33 -14.44 -21.13
C GLY A 77 20.13 -14.37 -20.19
N ARG A 78 18.90 -14.34 -20.73
CA ARG A 78 17.68 -14.49 -19.92
C ARG A 78 17.46 -15.94 -19.51
N ILE A 79 16.70 -16.14 -18.44
CA ILE A 79 16.33 -17.46 -17.94
C ILE A 79 14.87 -17.73 -18.30
N MET A 80 14.58 -18.84 -18.95
CA MET A 80 13.22 -19.38 -19.05
C MET A 80 13.00 -20.37 -17.91
N LEU A 81 11.89 -20.23 -17.19
CA LEU A 81 11.40 -21.24 -16.27
C LEU A 81 10.24 -21.97 -16.92
N GLU A 82 10.28 -23.30 -16.83
CA GLU A 82 9.19 -24.18 -17.26
C GLU A 82 8.65 -24.96 -16.05
N ASN A 83 7.33 -24.90 -15.86
CA ASN A 83 6.63 -25.57 -14.78
C ASN A 83 5.59 -26.52 -15.38
N ASN A 84 5.79 -27.81 -15.19
CA ASN A 84 4.93 -28.85 -15.73
C ASN A 84 3.74 -29.20 -14.81
N ASN A 85 3.51 -28.43 -13.74
CA ASN A 85 2.35 -28.60 -12.88
C ASN A 85 1.11 -28.00 -13.58
N GLU A 86 0.07 -28.81 -13.78
CA GLU A 86 -1.18 -28.41 -14.45
C GLU A 86 -1.90 -27.22 -13.76
N ASN A 87 -1.60 -26.96 -12.48
CA ASN A 87 -2.15 -25.86 -11.72
C ASN A 87 -1.19 -24.67 -11.58
N ALA A 88 -0.05 -24.68 -12.27
CA ALA A 88 0.87 -23.56 -12.26
C ALA A 88 0.17 -22.32 -12.86
N GLN A 89 0.38 -21.16 -12.24
CA GLN A 89 -0.12 -19.90 -12.79
C GLN A 89 0.46 -19.61 -14.18
N PHE A 90 1.70 -20.06 -14.40
CA PHE A 90 2.42 -19.94 -15.66
C PHE A 90 3.16 -21.25 -15.94
N ASP A 91 2.82 -21.90 -17.06
CA ASP A 91 3.57 -23.07 -17.55
C ASP A 91 4.99 -22.69 -17.97
N LYS A 92 5.15 -21.48 -18.53
CA LYS A 92 6.46 -20.91 -18.91
C LYS A 92 6.50 -19.43 -18.59
N ILE A 93 7.65 -18.95 -18.15
CA ILE A 93 7.91 -17.52 -17.91
C ILE A 93 9.38 -17.20 -18.19
N ILE A 94 9.65 -16.03 -18.77
CA ILE A 94 11.02 -15.57 -19.03
C ILE A 94 11.40 -14.49 -18.02
N LEU A 95 12.54 -14.69 -17.38
CA LEU A 95 13.09 -13.84 -16.34
C LEU A 95 14.21 -12.97 -16.90
N ASN A 96 14.04 -11.66 -16.76
CA ASN A 96 15.12 -10.70 -16.89
C ASN A 96 15.88 -10.65 -15.56
N VAL A 97 17.15 -11.03 -15.60
CA VAL A 97 18.08 -10.98 -14.45
C VAL A 97 19.01 -9.79 -14.64
N SER A 98 19.06 -8.89 -13.66
CA SER A 98 19.93 -7.71 -13.66
C SER A 98 20.89 -7.73 -12.47
N GLU A 99 21.69 -6.67 -12.32
CA GLU A 99 22.56 -6.48 -11.14
C GLU A 99 21.77 -6.33 -9.83
N ASP A 100 20.50 -5.91 -9.92
CA ASP A 100 19.61 -5.75 -8.77
C ASP A 100 18.91 -7.05 -8.39
N THR A 101 18.96 -8.09 -9.23
CA THR A 101 18.37 -9.39 -8.92
C THR A 101 19.19 -10.10 -7.84
N LEU A 102 18.55 -10.41 -6.72
CA LEU A 102 19.15 -11.20 -5.66
C LEU A 102 19.20 -12.66 -6.11
N ILE A 103 20.36 -13.31 -6.04
CA ILE A 103 20.49 -14.74 -6.34
C ILE A 103 21.08 -15.41 -5.11
N LEU A 104 20.30 -16.25 -4.43
CA LEU A 104 20.67 -16.84 -3.15
C LEU A 104 20.64 -18.37 -3.22
N ASP A 105 21.53 -18.99 -2.46
CA ASP A 105 21.47 -20.40 -2.12
C ASP A 105 20.31 -20.64 -1.14
N ALA A 106 19.36 -21.50 -1.49
CA ALA A 106 18.13 -21.68 -0.71
C ALA A 106 18.36 -22.28 0.68
N VAL A 107 19.49 -22.97 0.90
CA VAL A 107 19.82 -23.61 2.18
C VAL A 107 20.57 -22.64 3.08
N SER A 108 21.62 -22.02 2.57
CA SER A 108 22.52 -21.18 3.36
C SER A 108 22.14 -19.70 3.38
N GLY A 109 21.35 -19.24 2.41
CA GLY A 109 21.05 -17.82 2.20
C GLY A 109 22.22 -17.01 1.64
N LEU A 110 23.34 -17.66 1.29
CA LEU A 110 24.51 -16.95 0.75
C LEU A 110 24.28 -16.56 -0.72
N PRO A 111 24.78 -15.39 -1.16
CA PRO A 111 24.66 -15.00 -2.56
C PRO A 111 25.41 -15.94 -3.50
N LYS A 112 24.84 -16.12 -4.69
CA LYS A 112 25.44 -16.83 -5.82
C LYS A 112 25.49 -15.91 -7.03
N SER A 113 26.25 -16.34 -8.04
CA SER A 113 26.23 -15.73 -9.36
C SER A 113 25.22 -16.45 -10.26
N ILE A 114 24.70 -15.77 -11.28
CA ILE A 114 23.92 -16.41 -12.36
C ILE A 114 24.68 -17.59 -13.00
N LYS A 115 26.02 -17.54 -13.01
CA LYS A 115 26.89 -18.61 -13.53
C LYS A 115 26.87 -19.88 -12.69
N ASP A 116 26.38 -19.81 -11.45
CA ASP A 116 26.27 -20.95 -10.55
C ASP A 116 24.95 -21.73 -10.75
N ILE A 117 23.98 -21.15 -11.48
CA ILE A 117 22.72 -21.78 -11.84
C ILE A 117 22.97 -22.74 -13.00
N ARG A 118 22.43 -23.96 -12.92
CA ARG A 118 22.60 -25.00 -13.94
C ARG A 118 21.36 -25.15 -14.83
N GLU A 119 21.59 -25.56 -16.07
CA GLU A 119 20.52 -26.08 -16.93
C GLU A 119 19.77 -27.21 -16.21
N ASP A 120 18.46 -27.26 -16.44
CA ASP A 120 17.52 -28.22 -15.84
C ASP A 120 17.40 -28.17 -14.30
N GLU A 121 18.07 -27.24 -13.63
CA GLU A 121 17.93 -27.03 -12.18
C GLU A 121 16.55 -26.43 -11.86
N ILE A 122 15.93 -26.91 -10.78
CA ILE A 122 14.71 -26.29 -10.26
C ILE A 122 15.10 -25.09 -9.40
N ILE A 123 14.54 -23.92 -9.73
CA ILE A 123 14.67 -22.72 -8.91
C ILE A 123 13.31 -22.15 -8.55
N TYR A 124 13.26 -21.37 -7.48
CA TYR A 124 12.11 -20.55 -7.10
C TYR A 124 12.47 -19.10 -7.35
N ALA A 125 11.60 -18.37 -8.03
CA ALA A 125 11.79 -16.98 -8.38
C ALA A 125 10.64 -16.12 -7.84
N TYR A 126 11.00 -15.01 -7.19
CA TYR A 126 10.08 -13.94 -6.84
C TYR A 126 10.21 -12.86 -7.91
N VAL A 127 9.13 -12.63 -8.64
CA VAL A 127 9.13 -11.78 -9.84
C VAL A 127 8.19 -10.59 -9.68
N GLY A 128 8.51 -9.51 -10.39
CA GLY A 128 7.64 -8.34 -10.43
C GLY A 128 6.28 -8.66 -11.07
N PRO A 129 5.19 -8.04 -10.61
CA PRO A 129 3.85 -8.25 -11.17
C PRO A 129 3.67 -7.57 -12.54
N ALA A 130 4.53 -6.60 -12.88
CA ALA A 130 4.57 -6.00 -14.21
C ALA A 130 5.25 -6.95 -15.21
N MET A 131 4.47 -7.46 -16.16
CA MET A 131 4.91 -8.46 -17.14
C MET A 131 4.47 -8.12 -18.57
N THR A 132 5.19 -8.62 -19.56
CA THR A 132 4.85 -8.42 -20.96
C THR A 132 3.64 -9.24 -21.39
N MET A 133 2.88 -8.74 -22.36
CA MET A 133 1.75 -9.45 -22.97
C MET A 133 2.18 -10.52 -24.01
N SER A 134 3.44 -10.94 -24.00
CA SER A 134 3.94 -11.98 -24.91
C SER A 134 3.65 -13.38 -24.37
N LEU A 135 3.87 -14.40 -25.19
CA LEU A 135 3.83 -15.80 -24.76
C LEU A 135 5.18 -16.47 -25.11
N PRO A 136 5.98 -16.90 -24.12
CA PRO A 136 5.78 -16.72 -22.67
C PRO A 136 5.81 -15.24 -22.22
N PRO A 137 5.16 -14.90 -21.08
CA PRO A 137 5.30 -13.59 -20.46
C PRO A 137 6.74 -13.38 -19.99
N MET A 138 7.18 -12.13 -19.99
CA MET A 138 8.52 -11.71 -19.57
C MET A 138 8.40 -10.72 -18.42
N THR A 139 9.23 -10.88 -17.39
CA THR A 139 9.22 -10.02 -16.20
C THR A 139 10.63 -9.91 -15.60
N HIS A 140 10.82 -8.97 -14.67
CA HIS A 140 12.04 -8.85 -13.89
C HIS A 140 12.01 -9.77 -12.67
N ALA A 141 13.12 -10.46 -12.43
CA ALA A 141 13.31 -11.23 -11.21
C ALA A 141 13.85 -10.33 -10.09
N GLU A 142 13.18 -10.36 -8.94
CA GLU A 142 13.62 -9.69 -7.73
C GLU A 142 14.57 -10.59 -6.92
N LEU A 143 14.19 -11.85 -6.74
CA LEU A 143 14.96 -12.85 -6.02
C LEU A 143 14.88 -14.21 -6.71
N LEU A 144 16.01 -14.90 -6.82
CA LEU A 144 16.14 -16.30 -7.24
C LEU A 144 16.68 -17.13 -6.07
N LEU A 145 15.97 -18.19 -5.71
CA LEU A 145 16.41 -19.21 -4.75
C LEU A 145 16.86 -20.44 -5.52
N THR A 146 18.12 -20.82 -5.31
CA THR A 146 18.86 -21.81 -6.11
C THR A 146 19.44 -22.90 -5.23
N SER A 147 19.98 -23.96 -5.83
CA SER A 147 20.66 -25.06 -5.12
C SER A 147 19.77 -25.74 -4.08
N ILE A 148 18.53 -26.00 -4.49
CA ILE A 148 17.49 -26.61 -3.66
C ILE A 148 17.69 -28.13 -3.64
N PRO A 149 18.01 -28.75 -2.50
CA PRO A 149 18.05 -30.21 -2.39
C PRO A 149 16.68 -30.84 -2.61
N ALA A 150 16.65 -32.12 -2.97
CA ALA A 150 15.40 -32.88 -3.01
C ALA A 150 14.72 -32.85 -1.63
N ASP A 151 13.38 -32.70 -1.64
CA ASP A 151 12.53 -32.64 -0.45
C ASP A 151 12.84 -31.49 0.53
N PHE A 152 13.65 -30.50 0.13
CA PHE A 152 13.95 -29.35 0.97
C PHE A 152 12.78 -28.35 0.98
N ALA A 153 12.35 -27.95 2.17
CA ALA A 153 11.39 -26.87 2.34
C ALA A 153 12.06 -25.53 1.98
N VAL A 154 11.76 -25.02 0.79
CA VAL A 154 12.31 -23.77 0.26
C VAL A 154 11.84 -22.60 1.15
N PRO A 155 12.75 -21.69 1.55
CA PRO A 155 12.36 -20.54 2.35
C PRO A 155 11.45 -19.58 1.57
N THR A 156 10.64 -18.83 2.29
CA THR A 156 9.70 -17.87 1.71
C THR A 156 10.24 -16.46 1.78
N TYR A 157 10.20 -15.75 0.66
CA TYR A 157 10.49 -14.32 0.60
C TYR A 157 9.21 -13.52 0.82
N GLU A 158 9.22 -12.71 1.87
CA GLU A 158 8.04 -12.09 2.45
C GLU A 158 8.34 -10.64 2.80
N GLU A 159 7.30 -9.82 2.86
CA GLU A 159 7.37 -8.44 3.34
C GLU A 159 6.48 -8.30 4.57
N ILE A 160 6.96 -7.61 5.60
CA ILE A 160 6.19 -7.37 6.82
C ILE A 160 5.09 -6.34 6.54
N ASP A 161 3.84 -6.69 6.79
CA ASP A 161 2.72 -5.74 6.74
C ASP A 161 2.59 -4.97 8.05
N ASN A 162 2.61 -5.71 9.17
CA ASN A 162 2.38 -5.16 10.50
C ASN A 162 3.21 -5.92 11.55
N VAL A 163 3.58 -5.21 12.61
CA VAL A 163 4.33 -5.73 13.75
C VAL A 163 3.62 -5.36 15.04
N LYS A 164 3.37 -6.35 15.89
CA LYS A 164 2.83 -6.15 17.23
C LYS A 164 3.83 -6.59 18.29
N GLN A 165 4.18 -5.67 19.19
CA GLN A 165 5.00 -5.98 20.36
C GLN A 165 4.12 -6.49 21.50
N GLU A 166 4.51 -7.59 22.12
CA GLU A 166 3.85 -8.16 23.29
C GLU A 166 4.55 -7.74 24.60
N GLU A 167 3.81 -7.76 25.71
CA GLU A 167 4.33 -7.41 27.04
C GLU A 167 5.49 -8.32 27.51
N ASN A 168 5.51 -9.57 27.01
CA ASN A 168 6.58 -10.55 27.28
C ASN A 168 7.87 -10.29 26.48
N GLY A 169 7.89 -9.27 25.60
CA GLY A 169 9.02 -8.94 24.72
C GLY A 169 9.04 -9.70 23.40
N ASN A 170 8.07 -10.58 23.12
CA ASN A 170 7.90 -11.21 21.82
C ASN A 170 7.37 -10.21 20.81
N VAL A 171 7.65 -10.49 19.54
CA VAL A 171 7.18 -9.68 18.42
C VAL A 171 6.38 -10.55 17.48
N ILE A 172 5.11 -10.20 17.27
CA ILE A 172 4.25 -10.84 16.28
C ILE A 172 4.41 -10.11 14.95
N VAL A 173 4.80 -10.84 13.91
CA VAL A 173 5.01 -10.33 12.55
C VAL A 173 3.93 -10.88 11.65
N HIS A 174 3.17 -10.01 11.01
CA HIS A 174 2.24 -10.34 9.93
C HIS A 174 2.88 -9.95 8.59
N THR A 175 2.67 -10.76 7.56
CA THR A 175 3.32 -10.59 6.24
C THR A 175 2.33 -10.64 5.10
N ASN A 176 2.75 -10.08 3.96
CA ASN A 176 2.00 -10.04 2.69
C ASN A 176 1.70 -11.42 2.07
N ARG A 177 2.10 -12.51 2.72
CA ARG A 177 1.80 -13.90 2.34
C ARG A 177 0.83 -14.58 3.30
N ASP A 178 0.04 -13.81 4.03
CA ASP A 178 -0.91 -14.27 5.04
C ASP A 178 -0.26 -15.10 6.16
N ALA A 179 1.07 -14.99 6.33
CA ALA A 179 1.82 -15.71 7.35
C ALA A 179 2.00 -14.84 8.60
N THR A 180 1.86 -15.48 9.77
CA THR A 180 2.10 -14.87 11.07
C THR A 180 3.21 -15.60 11.80
N TYR A 181 4.16 -14.85 12.35
CA TYR A 181 5.30 -15.39 13.09
C TYR A 181 5.38 -14.79 14.48
N THR A 182 5.64 -15.63 15.47
CA THR A 182 6.04 -15.19 16.82
C THR A 182 7.55 -15.20 16.91
N VAL A 183 8.16 -14.02 16.90
CA VAL A 183 9.60 -13.84 17.02
C VAL A 183 9.97 -13.69 18.49
N THR A 184 10.69 -14.68 19.00
CA THR A 184 11.16 -14.77 20.39
C THR A 184 12.67 -14.49 20.47
N ASP A 185 13.26 -14.55 21.67
CA ASP A 185 14.72 -14.43 21.83
C ASP A 185 15.49 -15.63 21.25
N ASP A 186 14.83 -16.77 21.06
CA ASP A 186 15.40 -17.98 20.46
C ASP A 186 15.31 -17.99 18.93
N THR A 187 14.60 -17.04 18.32
CA THR A 187 14.47 -16.95 16.87
C THR A 187 15.77 -16.47 16.24
N GLU A 188 16.34 -17.24 15.31
CA GLU A 188 17.58 -16.87 14.65
C GLU A 188 17.31 -15.73 13.64
N LEU A 189 17.74 -14.52 13.98
CA LEU A 189 17.71 -13.35 13.12
C LEU A 189 19.12 -13.00 12.64
N PHE A 190 19.29 -12.79 11.33
CA PHE A 190 20.58 -12.41 10.76
C PHE A 190 20.42 -11.48 9.55
N PRO A 191 21.37 -10.56 9.31
CA PRO A 191 21.28 -9.64 8.19
C PRO A 191 21.63 -10.30 6.85
N TYR A 192 21.03 -9.80 5.77
CA TYR A 192 21.58 -10.01 4.43
C TYR A 192 22.79 -9.10 4.19
N LEU A 193 23.96 -9.71 3.95
CA LEU A 193 25.21 -9.05 3.49
C LEU A 193 25.69 -7.80 4.24
N THR A 194 25.24 -7.57 5.46
CA THR A 194 25.76 -6.50 6.32
C THR A 194 26.35 -7.07 7.60
N LYS A 195 27.23 -6.31 8.24
CA LYS A 195 27.73 -6.63 9.59
C LYS A 195 26.81 -6.06 10.68
N ASN A 196 25.64 -5.55 10.30
CA ASN A 196 24.71 -4.95 11.24
C ASN A 196 24.08 -6.06 12.08
N ILE A 197 24.07 -5.89 13.39
CA ILE A 197 23.34 -6.81 14.28
C ILE A 197 21.85 -6.56 14.05
N VAL A 198 21.14 -7.62 13.72
CA VAL A 198 19.69 -7.61 13.56
C VAL A 198 19.04 -8.13 14.84
N THR A 199 18.02 -7.43 15.28
CA THR A 199 17.22 -7.77 16.46
C THR A 199 15.74 -7.64 16.13
N LYS A 200 14.87 -8.06 17.05
CA LYS A 200 13.42 -7.89 16.93
C LYS A 200 12.99 -6.44 16.66
N HIS A 201 13.74 -5.45 17.14
CA HIS A 201 13.46 -4.02 16.89
C HIS A 201 13.70 -3.57 15.44
N ASN A 202 14.41 -4.38 14.65
CA ASN A 202 14.62 -4.10 13.24
C ASN A 202 13.47 -4.60 12.36
N LEU A 203 12.58 -5.45 12.90
CA LEU A 203 11.39 -5.93 12.24
C LEU A 203 10.34 -4.84 12.28
N LYS A 204 10.14 -4.19 11.13
CA LYS A 204 9.21 -3.07 10.96
C LYS A 204 8.39 -3.27 9.70
N PRO A 205 7.17 -2.69 9.61
CA PRO A 205 6.39 -2.70 8.38
C PRO A 205 7.22 -2.31 7.15
N GLY A 206 7.19 -3.14 6.11
CA GLY A 206 7.96 -3.04 4.89
C GLY A 206 9.33 -3.69 4.87
N THR A 207 9.77 -4.25 6.00
CA THR A 207 11.01 -5.02 6.04
C THR A 207 10.82 -6.29 5.23
N LYS A 208 11.72 -6.56 4.29
CA LYS A 208 11.72 -7.83 3.55
C LYS A 208 12.48 -8.89 4.33
N LEU A 209 11.97 -10.10 4.29
CA LEU A 209 12.46 -11.26 5.02
C LEU A 209 12.63 -12.44 4.06
N LEU A 210 13.65 -13.27 4.31
CA LEU A 210 13.67 -14.64 3.82
C LEU A 210 13.51 -15.57 5.02
N VAL A 211 12.46 -16.37 5.03
CA VAL A 211 12.02 -17.12 6.21
C VAL A 211 12.15 -18.63 5.97
N TRP A 212 12.92 -19.30 6.83
CA TRP A 212 12.99 -20.76 6.89
C TRP A 212 12.11 -21.26 8.03
N LYS A 213 11.23 -22.20 7.71
CA LYS A 213 10.47 -22.97 8.69
C LYS A 213 11.07 -24.37 8.76
N GLN A 214 11.54 -24.76 9.94
CA GLN A 214 12.10 -26.10 10.15
C GLN A 214 11.37 -26.80 11.28
N ILE A 215 10.96 -28.03 11.00
CA ILE A 215 10.41 -28.93 12.01
C ILE A 215 11.59 -29.56 12.76
N VAL A 216 11.72 -29.24 14.04
CA VAL A 216 12.75 -29.75 14.94
C VAL A 216 12.11 -30.80 15.85
N GLN A 217 12.47 -32.06 15.65
CA GLN A 217 12.07 -33.13 16.57
C GLN A 217 13.16 -33.27 17.64
N GLY A 218 12.88 -32.76 18.84
CA GLY A 218 13.78 -32.92 19.99
C GLY A 218 13.87 -34.38 20.43
N GLU A 219 15.05 -34.82 20.87
CA GLU A 219 15.20 -36.15 21.49
C GLU A 219 14.29 -36.25 22.72
N GLY A 220 13.32 -37.16 22.69
CA GLY A 220 12.35 -37.36 23.78
C GLY A 220 11.13 -36.42 23.76
N ALA A 221 10.98 -35.56 22.75
CA ALA A 221 9.78 -34.76 22.57
C ALA A 221 8.66 -35.60 21.93
N GLU A 222 7.45 -35.56 22.52
CA GLU A 222 6.27 -36.25 21.98
C GLU A 222 5.78 -35.61 20.67
N GLU A 223 6.04 -34.32 20.48
CA GLU A 223 5.70 -33.56 19.28
C GLU A 223 6.91 -32.79 18.75
N ALA A 224 6.99 -32.66 17.43
CA ALA A 224 8.02 -31.86 16.80
C ALA A 224 7.70 -30.36 16.97
N ALA A 225 8.72 -29.57 17.32
CA ALA A 225 8.60 -28.13 17.47
C ALA A 225 8.94 -27.44 16.14
N GLU A 226 8.20 -26.41 15.77
CA GLU A 226 8.56 -25.56 14.64
C GLU A 226 9.56 -24.49 15.09
N SER A 227 10.72 -24.45 14.43
CA SER A 227 11.69 -23.37 14.57
C SER A 227 11.64 -22.49 13.34
N THR A 228 11.76 -21.18 13.57
CA THR A 228 11.82 -20.20 12.49
C THR A 228 13.18 -19.52 12.50
N LYS A 229 13.76 -19.38 11.31
CA LYS A 229 14.98 -18.62 11.07
C LYS A 229 14.67 -17.57 10.02
N MET A 230 15.12 -16.33 10.23
CA MET A 230 14.81 -15.21 9.36
C MET A 230 16.08 -14.45 8.96
N MET A 231 16.29 -14.33 7.66
CA MET A 231 17.21 -13.33 7.12
C MET A 231 16.46 -12.02 6.94
N VAL A 232 17.04 -10.94 7.43
CA VAL A 232 16.47 -9.60 7.33
C VAL A 232 17.23 -8.80 6.28
N PHE A 233 16.51 -8.37 5.24
CA PHE A 233 17.09 -7.54 4.19
C PHE A 233 17.20 -6.08 4.66
N PRO A 234 18.24 -5.35 4.20
CA PRO A 234 18.32 -3.92 4.44
C PRO A 234 17.15 -3.20 3.76
N TYR A 235 16.65 -2.15 4.40
CA TYR A 235 15.62 -1.28 3.85
C TYR A 235 16.05 0.18 3.89
N SER A 236 15.57 0.96 2.93
CA SER A 236 15.91 2.38 2.74
C SER A 236 14.70 3.31 2.77
N TYR A 237 13.51 2.79 3.13
CA TYR A 237 12.32 3.62 3.31
C TYR A 237 12.45 4.48 4.58
N ASN A 238 11.78 5.64 4.60
CA ASN A 238 11.99 6.64 5.66
C ASN A 238 11.15 6.42 6.91
N GLY A 239 10.18 5.51 6.84
CA GLY A 239 9.32 5.13 7.95
C GLY A 239 8.04 4.47 7.44
N TYR A 240 7.06 4.36 8.31
CA TYR A 240 5.74 3.85 7.96
C TYR A 240 4.65 4.71 8.60
N VAL A 241 3.47 4.68 7.98
CA VAL A 241 2.34 5.54 8.28
C VAL A 241 1.09 4.68 8.35
N GLN A 242 0.35 4.81 9.46
CA GLN A 242 -1.03 4.33 9.55
C GLN A 242 -1.93 5.54 9.35
N ALA A 243 -2.76 5.51 8.30
CA ALA A 243 -3.50 6.69 7.84
C ALA A 243 -5.01 6.47 7.85
N GLY A 244 -5.71 7.27 8.65
CA GLY A 244 -7.16 7.31 8.72
C GLY A 244 -7.71 8.70 9.09
N LEU A 245 -9.03 8.85 9.05
CA LEU A 245 -9.69 10.14 9.33
C LEU A 245 -9.50 10.61 10.77
N GLU A 246 -9.45 9.68 11.73
CA GLU A 246 -9.32 9.98 13.17
C GLU A 246 -7.95 9.59 13.74
N ASN A 247 -7.19 8.80 12.98
CA ASN A 247 -5.99 8.13 13.42
C ASN A 247 -4.90 8.30 12.36
N LEU A 248 -3.87 9.08 12.69
CA LEU A 248 -2.70 9.25 11.85
C LEU A 248 -1.46 8.98 12.71
N TYR A 249 -0.75 7.91 12.40
CA TYR A 249 0.48 7.52 13.09
C TYR A 249 1.65 7.52 12.11
N VAL A 250 2.82 7.93 12.58
CA VAL A 250 4.08 7.83 11.86
C VAL A 250 5.09 7.14 12.77
N ASN A 251 5.65 6.01 12.33
CA ASN A 251 6.60 5.22 13.12
C ASN A 251 6.08 4.89 14.54
N ASP A 252 4.84 4.41 14.66
CA ASP A 252 4.09 4.14 15.90
C ASP A 252 3.71 5.37 16.74
N GLU A 253 4.14 6.57 16.37
CA GLU A 253 3.80 7.81 17.09
C GLU A 253 2.51 8.42 16.52
N LYS A 254 1.51 8.63 17.39
CA LYS A 254 0.29 9.33 17.00
C LYS A 254 0.59 10.80 16.76
N LEU A 255 0.21 11.33 15.60
CA LEU A 255 0.33 12.75 15.33
C LEU A 255 -0.77 13.53 16.06
N GLU A 256 -0.36 14.49 16.88
CA GLU A 256 -1.27 15.44 17.53
C GLU A 256 -1.61 16.57 16.55
N LEU A 257 -2.83 16.53 16.00
CA LEU A 257 -3.26 17.43 14.93
C LEU A 257 -4.22 18.51 15.43
N ALA A 258 -3.98 19.76 15.04
CA ALA A 258 -4.94 20.84 15.26
C ALA A 258 -6.22 20.61 14.43
N ALA A 259 -7.31 21.30 14.78
CA ALA A 259 -8.58 21.19 14.05
C ALA A 259 -8.46 21.52 12.55
N SER A 260 -7.52 22.39 12.17
CA SER A 260 -7.23 22.75 10.78
C SER A 260 -6.36 21.73 10.04
N GLU A 261 -5.74 20.79 10.74
CA GLU A 261 -4.78 19.80 10.23
C GLU A 261 -5.41 18.40 10.12
N GLN A 262 -6.67 18.25 10.54
CA GLN A 262 -7.36 16.97 10.51
C GLN A 262 -7.48 16.43 9.08
N PRO A 263 -7.18 15.13 8.85
CA PRO A 263 -7.40 14.48 7.57
C PRO A 263 -8.85 14.61 7.11
N TYR A 264 -9.06 14.62 5.80
CA TYR A 264 -10.40 14.67 5.23
C TYR A 264 -10.46 13.96 3.88
N VAL A 265 -11.66 13.57 3.45
CA VAL A 265 -11.85 12.97 2.12
C VAL A 265 -12.16 14.05 1.09
N SER A 266 -11.44 14.02 -0.04
CA SER A 266 -11.70 14.81 -1.23
C SER A 266 -11.64 13.92 -2.45
N ASN A 267 -12.64 13.96 -3.32
CA ASN A 267 -12.68 13.16 -4.55
C ASN A 267 -12.42 11.65 -4.34
N GLY A 268 -12.91 11.10 -3.23
CA GLY A 268 -12.72 9.68 -2.87
C GLY A 268 -11.32 9.34 -2.33
N ARG A 269 -10.47 10.34 -2.07
CA ARG A 269 -9.10 10.17 -1.56
C ARG A 269 -8.95 10.76 -0.17
N LEU A 270 -8.20 10.07 0.69
CA LEU A 270 -7.80 10.61 1.98
C LEU A 270 -6.73 11.68 1.79
N MET A 271 -7.02 12.90 2.21
CA MET A 271 -6.10 14.03 2.21
C MET A 271 -5.44 14.14 3.58
N LEU A 272 -4.11 14.00 3.63
CA LEU A 272 -3.31 14.06 4.85
C LEU A 272 -2.60 15.42 4.98
N PRO A 273 -2.41 15.91 6.22
CA PRO A 273 -1.68 17.15 6.47
C PRO A 273 -0.20 16.96 6.10
N PHE A 274 0.20 17.53 4.97
CA PHE A 274 1.47 17.22 4.31
C PHE A 274 2.67 17.43 5.24
N ARG A 275 2.72 18.61 5.89
CA ARG A 275 3.85 19.02 6.73
C ARG A 275 4.06 18.06 7.90
N GLN A 276 2.99 17.78 8.64
CA GLN A 276 3.03 16.97 9.85
C GLN A 276 3.58 15.57 9.57
N VAL A 277 3.21 14.97 8.44
CA VAL A 277 3.71 13.63 8.09
C VAL A 277 5.17 13.67 7.66
N VAL A 278 5.56 14.57 6.75
CA VAL A 278 6.94 14.57 6.23
C VAL A 278 7.96 15.05 7.27
N GLU A 279 7.61 15.99 8.14
CA GLU A 279 8.51 16.41 9.24
C GLU A 279 8.72 15.26 10.25
N SER A 280 7.68 14.48 10.54
CA SER A 280 7.77 13.30 11.42
C SER A 280 8.62 12.17 10.82
N LEU A 281 8.71 12.10 9.49
CA LEU A 281 9.64 11.23 8.75
C LEU A 281 11.06 11.83 8.64
N GLY A 282 11.31 12.96 9.30
CA GLY A 282 12.61 13.63 9.40
C GLY A 282 13.00 14.38 8.13
N TYR A 283 12.04 14.87 7.36
CA TYR A 283 12.28 15.85 6.30
C TYR A 283 12.16 17.26 6.84
N THR A 284 12.76 18.23 6.13
CA THR A 284 12.54 19.64 6.38
C THR A 284 11.89 20.28 5.16
N ILE A 285 11.15 21.37 5.39
CA ILE A 285 10.37 22.05 4.36
C ILE A 285 10.83 23.50 4.24
N GLU A 286 11.04 23.93 3.01
CA GLU A 286 11.21 25.34 2.67
C GLU A 286 10.02 25.84 1.86
N TRP A 287 9.41 26.93 2.32
CA TRP A 287 8.31 27.59 1.63
C TRP A 287 8.84 28.76 0.79
N ASN A 288 8.51 28.76 -0.50
CA ASN A 288 8.70 29.90 -1.37
C ASN A 288 7.37 30.64 -1.55
N ALA A 289 7.28 31.84 -0.97
CA ALA A 289 6.08 32.66 -1.02
C ALA A 289 5.81 33.29 -2.40
N GLU A 290 6.85 33.54 -3.21
CA GLU A 290 6.70 34.15 -4.54
C GLU A 290 6.05 33.18 -5.52
N THR A 291 6.47 31.92 -5.47
CA THR A 291 5.98 30.85 -6.35
C THR A 291 4.87 30.00 -5.72
N SER A 292 4.55 30.23 -4.45
CA SER A 292 3.66 29.38 -3.65
C SER A 292 4.05 27.89 -3.69
N SER A 293 5.36 27.62 -3.65
CA SER A 293 5.92 26.28 -3.75
C SER A 293 6.58 25.81 -2.46
N ILE A 294 6.53 24.50 -2.26
CA ILE A 294 7.09 23.76 -1.16
C ILE A 294 8.28 22.98 -1.71
N LYS A 295 9.44 23.17 -1.10
CA LYS A 295 10.63 22.35 -1.33
C LYS A 295 10.85 21.45 -0.13
N VAL A 296 11.16 20.19 -0.39
CA VAL A 296 11.33 19.16 0.64
C VAL A 296 12.77 18.66 0.63
N LEU A 297 13.38 18.65 1.81
CA LEU A 297 14.80 18.41 2.00
C LEU A 297 15.03 17.26 2.97
N LYS A 298 16.05 16.44 2.72
CA LYS A 298 16.61 15.49 3.68
C LYS A 298 18.05 15.92 3.97
N GLY A 299 18.28 16.51 5.15
CA GLY A 299 19.49 17.31 5.36
C GLY A 299 19.53 18.47 4.37
N ASP A 300 20.66 18.63 3.66
CA ASP A 300 20.84 19.70 2.67
C ASP A 300 20.43 19.28 1.23
N GLN A 301 19.89 18.08 1.04
CA GLN A 301 19.57 17.54 -0.28
C GLN A 301 18.08 17.69 -0.61
N GLU A 302 17.77 18.38 -1.72
CA GLU A 302 16.42 18.48 -2.27
C GLU A 302 15.95 17.12 -2.78
N GLN A 303 14.79 16.70 -2.29
CA GLN A 303 14.17 15.43 -2.62
C GLN A 303 13.11 15.60 -3.68
N TYR A 304 12.25 16.61 -3.51
CA TYR A 304 11.25 17.03 -4.47
C TYR A 304 10.71 18.42 -4.11
N SER A 305 10.00 19.03 -5.05
CA SER A 305 9.25 20.27 -4.82
C SER A 305 7.92 20.30 -5.58
N PHE A 306 6.93 21.04 -5.07
CA PHE A 306 5.61 21.13 -5.69
C PHE A 306 4.91 22.44 -5.29
N ALA A 307 3.93 22.89 -6.06
CA ALA A 307 3.10 24.04 -5.70
C ALA A 307 2.01 23.63 -4.70
N ALA A 308 1.74 24.45 -3.67
CA ALA A 308 0.74 24.11 -2.64
C ALA A 308 -0.71 23.96 -3.14
N ARG A 309 -0.97 24.29 -4.40
CA ARG A 309 -2.25 24.11 -5.11
C ARG A 309 -2.05 23.45 -6.49
N GLY A 310 -0.90 22.81 -6.71
CA GLY A 310 -0.50 22.23 -7.98
C GLY A 310 -0.94 20.78 -8.12
N THR A 311 -0.89 20.30 -9.37
CA THR A 311 -1.15 18.90 -9.75
C THR A 311 0.12 18.14 -10.08
N GLU A 312 1.27 18.76 -9.90
CA GLU A 312 2.57 18.23 -10.32
C GLU A 312 3.61 18.44 -9.21
N PHE A 313 4.60 17.54 -9.18
CA PHE A 313 5.81 17.68 -8.39
C PHE A 313 7.05 17.47 -9.28
N LEU A 314 8.16 18.07 -8.86
CA LEU A 314 9.46 17.97 -9.49
C LEU A 314 10.37 17.10 -8.63
N LYS A 315 11.11 16.19 -9.25
CA LYS A 315 12.17 15.41 -8.61
C LYS A 315 13.40 15.41 -9.50
N GLY A 316 14.42 16.17 -9.12
CA GLY A 316 15.53 16.47 -10.03
C GLY A 316 15.05 17.33 -11.21
N GLU A 317 15.33 16.88 -12.43
CA GLU A 317 14.88 17.54 -13.67
C GLU A 317 13.52 17.02 -14.17
N ASP A 318 13.00 15.96 -13.57
CA ASP A 318 11.79 15.28 -14.01
C ASP A 318 10.53 15.86 -13.34
N THR A 319 9.45 15.92 -14.12
CA THR A 319 8.11 16.34 -13.67
C THR A 319 7.17 15.14 -13.63
N TYR A 320 6.43 15.02 -12.53
CA TYR A 320 5.44 13.96 -12.31
C TYR A 320 4.10 14.56 -11.91
N THR A 321 3.02 13.84 -12.17
CA THR A 321 1.65 14.25 -11.82
C THR A 321 1.20 13.60 -10.52
N LEU A 322 0.59 14.40 -9.65
CA LEU A 322 -0.07 13.93 -8.43
C LEU A 322 -1.41 13.27 -8.77
N THR A 323 -1.80 12.26 -8.02
CA THR A 323 -3.11 11.61 -8.16
C THR A 323 -4.28 12.55 -7.86
N GLU A 324 -4.05 13.55 -7.02
CA GLU A 324 -4.96 14.65 -6.70
C GLU A 324 -4.17 15.94 -6.50
N ALA A 325 -4.74 17.09 -6.85
CA ALA A 325 -4.08 18.37 -6.61
C ALA A 325 -3.77 18.54 -5.11
N ALA A 326 -2.56 19.02 -4.81
CA ALA A 326 -2.25 19.49 -3.46
C ALA A 326 -3.27 20.58 -3.06
N ALA A 327 -3.73 20.55 -1.82
CA ALA A 327 -4.80 21.42 -1.36
C ALA A 327 -4.35 22.30 -0.20
N LEU A 328 -4.39 23.63 -0.39
CA LEU A 328 -4.18 24.58 0.71
C LEU A 328 -5.53 24.95 1.34
N LYS A 329 -5.77 24.49 2.57
CA LYS A 329 -7.00 24.70 3.35
C LYS A 329 -6.64 25.24 4.73
N ASN A 330 -7.20 26.40 5.09
CA ASN A 330 -6.94 27.07 6.39
C ASN A 330 -5.44 27.26 6.70
N GLY A 331 -4.61 27.49 5.68
CA GLY A 331 -3.16 27.66 5.85
C GLY A 331 -2.37 26.36 5.97
N VAL A 332 -3.02 25.19 5.91
CA VAL A 332 -2.41 23.86 5.93
C VAL A 332 -2.43 23.28 4.52
N THR A 333 -1.28 22.78 4.07
CA THR A 333 -1.20 22.03 2.81
C THR A 333 -1.55 20.57 3.07
N PHE A 334 -2.42 20.04 2.23
CA PHE A 334 -2.82 18.64 2.22
C PHE A 334 -2.43 17.99 0.90
N MET A 335 -2.17 16.69 0.96
CA MET A 335 -1.86 15.85 -0.19
C MET A 335 -2.59 14.52 -0.04
N ALA A 336 -2.95 13.89 -1.15
CA ALA A 336 -3.52 12.55 -1.12
C ALA A 336 -2.54 11.58 -0.45
N ALA A 337 -3.05 10.66 0.36
CA ALA A 337 -2.24 9.70 1.11
C ALA A 337 -1.29 8.91 0.18
N ASP A 338 -1.79 8.44 -0.97
CA ASP A 338 -1.03 7.71 -2.00
C ASP A 338 0.22 8.48 -2.45
N ASP A 339 0.03 9.75 -2.86
CA ASP A 339 1.10 10.63 -3.32
C ASP A 339 2.08 10.93 -2.17
N LEU A 340 1.56 11.16 -0.97
CA LEU A 340 2.39 11.48 0.19
C LEU A 340 3.29 10.30 0.58
N LEU A 341 2.74 9.08 0.62
CA LEU A 341 3.50 7.85 0.90
C LEU A 341 4.57 7.61 -0.16
N LEU A 342 4.23 7.79 -1.43
CA LEU A 342 5.17 7.68 -2.55
C LEU A 342 6.32 8.68 -2.41
N LEU A 343 6.01 9.96 -2.19
CA LEU A 343 6.99 11.05 -2.14
C LEU A 343 7.87 10.99 -0.89
N SER A 344 7.31 10.58 0.23
CA SER A 344 8.05 10.40 1.48
C SER A 344 8.81 9.07 1.56
N GLY A 345 8.56 8.16 0.60
CA GLY A 345 9.10 6.81 0.63
C GLY A 345 8.75 6.10 1.93
N ALA A 346 7.50 6.22 2.38
CA ALA A 346 7.00 5.63 3.61
C ALA A 346 6.04 4.46 3.34
N LYS A 347 6.06 3.48 4.23
CA LYS A 347 5.18 2.30 4.15
C LYS A 347 3.77 2.60 4.64
N LEU A 348 2.74 2.11 3.97
CA LEU A 348 1.40 2.11 4.54
C LEU A 348 1.29 0.92 5.50
N VAL A 349 0.64 1.14 6.63
CA VAL A 349 0.25 0.10 7.58
C VAL A 349 -1.25 0.25 7.81
N GLU A 350 -1.96 -0.87 7.80
CA GLU A 350 -3.39 -0.92 8.10
C GLU A 350 -3.67 -0.85 9.62
#